data_AF-A0A4Y8JYY4-F1
#
_entry.id   AF-A0A4Y8JYY4-F1
#
_cell.length_a   1.000
_cell.length_b   1.000
_cell.length_c   1.000
_cell.angle_alpha   90.00
_cell.angle_beta   90.00
_cell.angle_gamma   90.00
#
_symmetry.space_group_name_H-M   'P 1'
#
loop_
_entity.id
_entity.type
_entity.pdbx_description
1 polymer ?
#
loop_
_entity_poly.entity_id
_entity_poly.type
_entity_poly.pdbx_seq_one_letter_code
_entity_poly.pdbx_strand_id
1 'polypeptide(L)'
;MSTDLYPLGLRLTGKAVLVVGGGAVAARRASALVQAGARVTVVAPVAGPDLRALLHTGALTWRERAYETDDLDGAWLAHTATGVTDVDARVAADADAARIWCVNAAEHRSSAAWVPAVSRRGDVTVAVSAGGDPRRAMALRDAVADGLDAGSLPLRHHRRPSGPGTVHLIGGGPGDPGLITVLGRRLLAEADVVIADRLGPRGLLGELDADVLVIDVGKLPGHHPVPQDEINALLVEHALAGRRVARLKGGDPYVLGRGGEEAAFCRSHGVPVEVVPGVTSAISVPAAAGIPVTHRGVANGFTVVTGHEQIATLPGGSDHTVLLLMGVSALAGSARVLATGNRGDGCPVAIIEDGYGPNQRVTIGTLATIAARAAERGVRSPAVVVVGDVVRLSPHFAPARRRGSSEPVPTVSVPPASALPVARPTVSALALRKAHS
;
A
#
# COMPACT_ATOMS: atom_id res chain seq x y z
N MET A 1 -23.90 -30.30 8.61
CA MET A 1 -23.84 -29.81 10.00
C MET A 1 -24.52 -28.46 10.01
N SER A 2 -25.67 -28.37 10.68
CA SER A 2 -26.52 -27.18 10.62
C SER A 2 -25.78 -25.97 11.16
N THR A 3 -25.50 -25.00 10.29
CA THR A 3 -25.03 -23.68 10.68
C THR A 3 -26.25 -22.84 11.04
N ASP A 4 -26.82 -23.10 12.20
CA ASP A 4 -27.99 -22.40 12.76
C ASP A 4 -27.61 -21.04 13.36
N LEU A 5 -26.70 -20.29 12.71
CA LEU A 5 -26.32 -18.95 13.13
C LEU A 5 -26.93 -17.93 12.18
N TYR A 6 -27.83 -17.11 12.70
CA TYR A 6 -28.33 -15.95 11.97
C TYR A 6 -27.37 -14.76 12.15
N PRO A 7 -26.69 -14.29 11.09
CA PRO A 7 -25.75 -13.19 11.21
C PRO A 7 -26.50 -11.88 11.41
N LEU A 8 -26.29 -11.23 12.56
CA LEU A 8 -26.87 -9.94 12.88
C LEU A 8 -25.85 -9.06 13.62
N GLY A 9 -25.98 -7.74 13.46
CA GLY A 9 -25.22 -6.74 14.22
C GLY A 9 -26.08 -6.15 15.35
N LEU A 10 -25.46 -5.91 16.51
CA LEU A 10 -26.13 -5.30 17.66
C LEU A 10 -25.63 -3.86 17.89
N ARG A 11 -26.55 -2.92 18.10
CA ARG A 11 -26.23 -1.57 18.60
C ARG A 11 -26.29 -1.57 20.13
N LEU A 12 -25.14 -1.57 20.78
CA LEU A 12 -25.04 -1.66 22.24
C LEU A 12 -24.88 -0.32 22.95
N THR A 13 -24.82 0.79 22.22
CA THR A 13 -24.66 2.13 22.80
C THR A 13 -25.70 2.41 23.89
N GLY A 14 -25.24 2.60 25.13
CA GLY A 14 -26.07 2.85 26.30
C GLY A 14 -26.85 1.64 26.83
N LYS A 15 -26.72 0.46 26.22
CA LYS A 15 -27.42 -0.77 26.64
C LYS A 15 -26.66 -1.47 27.76
N ALA A 16 -27.39 -1.97 28.75
CA ALA A 16 -26.82 -2.75 29.85
C ALA A 16 -26.37 -4.14 29.33
N VAL A 17 -25.12 -4.51 29.66
CA VAL A 17 -24.54 -5.80 29.30
C VAL A 17 -23.84 -6.38 30.52
N LEU A 18 -24.14 -7.66 30.81
CA LEU A 18 -23.53 -8.40 31.91
C LEU A 18 -22.35 -9.23 31.39
N VAL A 19 -21.22 -9.20 32.11
CA VAL A 19 -20.11 -10.12 31.93
C VAL A 19 -19.87 -10.88 33.23
N VAL A 20 -19.91 -12.21 33.19
CA VAL A 20 -19.68 -13.06 34.35
C VAL A 20 -18.31 -13.73 34.22
N GLY A 21 -17.43 -13.49 35.19
CA GLY A 21 -16.05 -13.95 35.20
C GLY A 21 -15.02 -12.81 35.27
N GLY A 22 -13.88 -13.08 35.89
CA GLY A 22 -12.84 -12.06 36.16
C GLY A 22 -11.49 -12.32 35.51
N GLY A 23 -11.38 -13.37 34.69
CA GLY A 23 -10.15 -13.75 34.00
C GLY A 23 -9.89 -12.96 32.70
N ALA A 24 -8.79 -13.28 32.02
CA ALA A 24 -8.37 -12.60 30.78
C ALA A 24 -9.41 -12.66 29.65
N VAL A 25 -10.15 -13.77 29.54
CA VAL A 25 -11.24 -13.90 28.54
C VAL A 25 -12.35 -12.89 28.83
N ALA A 26 -12.82 -12.80 30.08
CA ALA A 26 -13.84 -11.84 30.48
C ALA A 26 -13.36 -10.39 30.30
N ALA A 27 -12.12 -10.08 30.67
CA ALA A 27 -11.52 -8.74 30.48
C ALA A 27 -11.52 -8.32 29.01
N ARG A 28 -11.06 -9.20 28.11
CA ARG A 28 -11.06 -8.94 26.66
C ARG A 28 -12.48 -8.69 26.11
N ARG A 29 -13.48 -9.42 26.61
CA ARG A 29 -14.88 -9.27 26.19
C ARG A 29 -15.49 -7.99 26.73
N ALA A 30 -15.27 -7.68 28.01
CA ALA A 30 -15.69 -6.43 28.61
C ALA A 30 -15.12 -5.22 27.85
N SER A 31 -13.83 -5.24 27.50
CA SER A 31 -13.19 -4.18 26.71
C SER A 31 -13.87 -3.98 25.34
N ALA A 32 -14.12 -5.07 24.60
CA ALA A 32 -14.80 -4.99 23.31
C ALA A 32 -16.25 -4.46 23.41
N LEU A 33 -16.97 -4.80 24.49
CA LEU A 33 -18.33 -4.33 24.76
C LEU A 33 -18.35 -2.84 25.14
N VAL A 34 -17.40 -2.40 25.97
CA VAL A 34 -17.19 -0.98 26.31
C VAL A 34 -16.90 -0.17 25.04
N GLN A 35 -16.03 -0.66 24.16
CA GLN A 35 -15.73 -0.02 22.87
C GLN A 35 -16.96 0.05 21.94
N ALA A 36 -17.92 -0.86 22.09
CA ALA A 36 -19.21 -0.82 21.39
C ALA A 36 -20.23 0.14 22.04
N GLY A 37 -19.85 0.84 23.12
CA GLY A 37 -20.66 1.79 23.86
C GLY A 37 -21.61 1.17 24.88
N ALA A 38 -21.44 -0.11 25.22
CA ALA A 38 -22.27 -0.77 26.23
C ALA A 38 -22.01 -0.23 27.64
N ARG A 39 -23.04 -0.23 28.47
CA ARG A 39 -22.91 -0.09 29.93
C ARG A 39 -22.59 -1.46 30.52
N VAL A 40 -21.30 -1.73 30.69
CA VAL A 40 -20.82 -3.06 31.11
C VAL A 40 -20.79 -3.16 32.63
N THR A 41 -21.42 -4.22 33.15
CA THR A 41 -21.22 -4.67 34.54
C THR A 41 -20.52 -6.03 34.50
N VAL A 42 -19.45 -6.16 35.28
CA VAL A 42 -18.71 -7.40 35.47
C VAL A 42 -19.04 -7.96 36.85
N VAL A 43 -19.41 -9.24 36.92
CA VAL A 43 -19.63 -9.96 38.19
C VAL A 43 -18.58 -11.06 38.30
N ALA A 44 -17.72 -10.95 39.31
CA ALA A 44 -16.67 -11.93 39.56
C ALA A 44 -16.16 -11.80 41.00
N PRO A 45 -15.91 -12.92 41.72
CA PRO A 45 -15.31 -12.87 43.05
C PRO A 45 -13.89 -12.28 43.06
N VAL A 46 -13.15 -12.41 41.94
CA VAL A 46 -11.78 -11.93 41.80
C VAL A 46 -11.60 -11.33 40.42
N ALA A 47 -11.00 -10.13 40.36
CA ALA A 47 -10.58 -9.50 39.10
C ALA A 47 -9.09 -9.76 38.82
N GLY A 48 -8.78 -10.34 37.66
CA GLY A 48 -7.42 -10.50 37.16
C GLY A 48 -6.80 -9.16 36.70
N PRO A 49 -5.49 -9.15 36.38
CA PRO A 49 -4.75 -7.93 36.05
C PRO A 49 -5.38 -7.10 34.93
N ASP A 50 -5.78 -7.73 33.82
CA ASP A 50 -6.36 -7.05 32.66
C ASP A 50 -7.71 -6.39 32.99
N LEU A 51 -8.54 -7.07 33.80
CA LEU A 51 -9.82 -6.51 34.24
C LEU A 51 -9.60 -5.34 35.21
N ARG A 52 -8.63 -5.44 36.13
CA ARG A 52 -8.27 -4.34 37.03
C ARG A 52 -7.79 -3.11 36.26
N ALA A 53 -6.95 -3.31 35.24
CA ALA A 53 -6.53 -2.22 34.35
C ALA A 53 -7.74 -1.53 33.68
N LEU A 54 -8.72 -2.32 33.22
CA LEU A 54 -9.95 -1.80 32.63
C LEU A 54 -10.81 -1.04 33.65
N LEU A 55 -10.90 -1.53 34.89
CA LEU A 55 -11.61 -0.86 35.99
C LEU A 55 -11.06 0.53 36.32
N HIS A 56 -9.73 0.69 36.28
CA HIS A 56 -9.10 1.99 36.53
C HIS A 56 -9.49 3.08 35.52
N THR A 57 -10.00 2.70 34.34
CA THR A 57 -10.49 3.67 33.35
C THR A 57 -11.87 4.26 33.72
N GLY A 58 -12.59 3.65 34.67
CA GLY A 58 -13.96 4.01 35.02
C GLY A 58 -15.01 3.61 33.97
N ALA A 59 -14.63 2.84 32.94
CA ALA A 59 -15.50 2.52 31.81
C ALA A 59 -16.50 1.38 32.06
N LEU A 60 -16.42 0.68 33.20
CA LEU A 60 -17.33 -0.40 33.58
C LEU A 60 -17.51 -0.47 35.09
N THR A 61 -18.55 -1.17 35.53
CA THR A 61 -18.80 -1.46 36.95
C THR A 61 -18.38 -2.89 37.27
N TRP A 62 -17.76 -3.11 38.42
CA TRP A 62 -17.47 -4.46 38.93
C TRP A 62 -18.20 -4.73 40.24
N ARG A 63 -18.81 -5.91 40.33
CA ARG A 63 -19.37 -6.48 41.56
C ARG A 63 -18.45 -7.61 42.00
N GLU A 64 -17.73 -7.37 43.10
CA GLU A 64 -16.80 -8.33 43.71
C GLU A 64 -17.57 -9.41 44.49
N ARG A 65 -18.27 -10.28 43.77
CA ARG A 65 -18.98 -11.43 44.34
C ARG A 65 -19.26 -12.49 43.28
N ALA A 66 -19.77 -13.64 43.74
CA ALA A 66 -20.31 -14.66 42.84
C ALA A 66 -21.55 -14.14 42.09
N TYR A 67 -21.83 -14.77 40.95
CA TYR A 67 -23.03 -14.53 40.16
C TYR A 67 -24.30 -14.86 40.94
N GLU A 68 -25.36 -14.10 40.70
CA GLU A 68 -26.74 -14.29 41.19
C GLU A 68 -27.69 -14.04 40.01
N THR A 69 -28.83 -14.74 39.96
CA THR A 69 -29.76 -14.67 38.81
C THR A 69 -30.25 -13.24 38.52
N ASP A 70 -30.49 -12.44 39.56
CA ASP A 70 -30.93 -11.03 39.46
C ASP A 70 -29.84 -10.10 38.87
N ASP A 71 -28.60 -10.57 38.68
CA ASP A 71 -27.58 -9.80 37.94
C ASP A 71 -27.93 -9.59 36.47
N LEU A 72 -28.80 -10.44 35.92
CA LEU A 72 -29.27 -10.34 34.53
C LEU A 72 -30.36 -9.26 34.35
N ASP A 73 -30.89 -8.71 35.44
CA ASP A 73 -32.02 -7.77 35.38
C ASP A 73 -31.71 -6.55 34.50
N GLY A 74 -32.52 -6.38 33.45
CA GLY A 74 -32.41 -5.29 32.49
C GLY A 74 -31.23 -5.41 31.51
N ALA A 75 -30.46 -6.51 31.54
CA ALA A 75 -29.41 -6.77 30.57
C ALA A 75 -30.01 -7.12 29.19
N TRP A 76 -29.37 -6.63 28.14
CA TRP A 76 -29.72 -6.97 26.74
C TRP A 76 -28.89 -8.13 26.19
N LEU A 77 -27.72 -8.32 26.79
CA LEU A 77 -26.72 -9.31 26.41
C LEU A 77 -25.98 -9.74 27.67
N ALA A 78 -25.71 -11.03 27.79
CA ALA A 78 -24.84 -11.60 28.79
C ALA A 78 -23.63 -12.27 28.11
N HIS A 79 -22.49 -12.25 28.79
CA HIS A 79 -21.31 -13.00 28.39
C HIS A 79 -20.75 -13.72 29.60
N THR A 80 -20.66 -15.06 29.55
CA THR A 80 -20.07 -15.86 30.63
C THR A 80 -18.74 -16.45 30.19
N ALA A 81 -17.75 -16.29 31.05
CA ALA A 81 -16.36 -16.72 30.85
C ALA A 81 -15.66 -16.91 32.20
N THR A 82 -16.30 -17.67 33.10
CA THR A 82 -15.80 -17.87 34.46
C THR A 82 -14.69 -18.91 34.53
N GLY A 83 -14.65 -19.84 33.58
CA GLY A 83 -13.77 -21.02 33.64
C GLY A 83 -14.31 -22.11 34.58
N VAL A 84 -15.52 -21.93 35.12
CA VAL A 84 -16.24 -22.90 35.96
C VAL A 84 -17.51 -23.30 35.22
N THR A 85 -17.52 -24.52 34.66
CA THR A 85 -18.58 -25.01 33.77
C THR A 85 -19.98 -24.86 34.35
N ASP A 86 -20.18 -25.19 35.62
CA ASP A 86 -21.50 -25.11 36.27
C ASP A 86 -22.01 -23.68 36.38
N VAL A 87 -21.11 -22.72 36.62
CA VAL A 87 -21.48 -21.30 36.68
C VAL A 87 -21.81 -20.79 35.28
N ASP A 88 -20.98 -21.11 34.28
CA ASP A 88 -21.22 -20.72 32.89
C ASP A 88 -22.54 -21.32 32.36
N ALA A 89 -22.85 -22.57 32.69
CA ALA A 89 -24.11 -23.22 32.35
C ALA A 89 -25.31 -22.54 33.04
N ARG A 90 -25.19 -22.19 34.33
CA ARG A 90 -26.24 -21.49 35.08
C ARG A 90 -26.53 -20.11 34.48
N VAL A 91 -25.51 -19.32 34.20
CA VAL A 91 -25.67 -17.99 33.55
C VAL A 91 -26.36 -18.12 32.20
N ALA A 92 -26.00 -19.13 31.40
CA ALA A 92 -26.63 -19.36 30.10
C ALA A 92 -28.11 -19.74 30.23
N ALA A 93 -28.45 -20.64 31.15
CA ALA A 93 -29.83 -21.06 31.40
C ALA A 93 -30.72 -19.93 31.94
N ASP A 94 -30.21 -19.15 32.91
CA ASP A 94 -30.91 -18.00 33.47
C ASP A 94 -31.16 -16.93 32.41
N ALA A 95 -30.16 -16.67 31.55
CA ALA A 95 -30.29 -15.71 30.44
C ALA A 95 -31.34 -16.17 29.42
N ASP A 96 -31.38 -17.46 29.07
CA ASP A 96 -32.38 -18.02 28.17
C ASP A 96 -33.80 -17.88 28.75
N ALA A 97 -33.99 -18.22 30.02
CA ALA A 97 -35.26 -18.05 30.74
C ALA A 97 -35.72 -16.57 30.76
N ALA A 98 -34.78 -15.63 30.87
CA ALA A 98 -35.04 -14.19 30.83
C ALA A 98 -35.18 -13.61 29.40
N ARG A 99 -34.99 -14.42 28.34
CA ARG A 99 -34.95 -14.00 26.93
C ARG A 99 -33.83 -13.00 26.63
N ILE A 100 -32.69 -13.20 27.26
CA ILE A 100 -31.46 -12.42 27.11
C ILE A 100 -30.47 -13.25 26.28
N TRP A 101 -29.92 -12.66 25.23
CA TRP A 101 -28.87 -13.33 24.45
C TRP A 101 -27.64 -13.57 25.32
N CYS A 102 -27.14 -14.80 25.36
CA CYS A 102 -25.95 -15.16 26.13
C CYS A 102 -24.86 -15.74 25.24
N VAL A 103 -23.64 -15.22 25.40
CA VAL A 103 -22.43 -15.80 24.83
C VAL A 103 -21.71 -16.61 25.92
N ASN A 104 -21.68 -17.93 25.76
CA ASN A 104 -20.92 -18.82 26.61
C ASN A 104 -19.54 -19.12 25.98
N ALA A 105 -18.47 -18.63 26.62
CA ALA A 105 -17.11 -18.87 26.11
C ALA A 105 -16.57 -20.28 26.38
N ALA A 106 -17.12 -21.00 27.35
CA ALA A 106 -16.69 -22.36 27.68
C ALA A 106 -17.29 -23.38 26.71
N GLU A 107 -18.54 -23.18 26.30
CA GLU A 107 -19.23 -24.12 25.42
C GLU A 107 -19.87 -23.47 24.19
N HIS A 108 -19.18 -23.65 23.08
CA HIS A 108 -19.46 -22.93 21.85
C HIS A 108 -20.68 -23.51 21.09
N ARG A 109 -21.02 -24.80 21.29
CA ARG A 109 -22.07 -25.50 20.52
C ARG A 109 -23.47 -25.23 21.04
N SER A 110 -23.61 -24.94 22.33
CA SER A 110 -24.88 -24.68 23.02
C SER A 110 -25.09 -23.19 23.32
N SER A 111 -24.13 -22.33 22.97
CA SER A 111 -24.22 -20.89 23.19
C SER A 111 -25.31 -20.26 22.31
N ALA A 112 -26.27 -19.56 22.93
CA ALA A 112 -27.38 -18.89 22.24
C ALA A 112 -26.92 -17.76 21.30
N ALA A 113 -25.75 -17.17 21.55
CA ALA A 113 -25.13 -16.17 20.69
C ALA A 113 -23.65 -16.49 20.43
N TRP A 114 -23.13 -15.99 19.31
CA TRP A 114 -21.72 -16.17 18.91
C TRP A 114 -21.05 -14.83 18.60
N VAL A 115 -19.80 -14.67 19.03
CA VAL A 115 -18.96 -13.52 18.66
C VAL A 115 -18.00 -13.94 17.54
N PRO A 116 -18.18 -13.45 16.30
CA PRO A 116 -17.31 -13.80 15.18
C PRO A 116 -15.89 -13.25 15.37
N ALA A 117 -14.94 -13.70 14.55
CA ALA A 117 -13.69 -12.97 14.38
C ALA A 117 -13.99 -11.67 13.66
N VAL A 118 -13.62 -10.53 14.24
CA VAL A 118 -13.93 -9.21 13.69
C VAL A 118 -12.66 -8.43 13.40
N SER A 119 -12.57 -7.83 12.22
CA SER A 119 -11.64 -6.73 11.92
C SER A 119 -12.43 -5.49 11.50
N ARG A 120 -11.84 -4.33 11.77
CA ARG A 120 -12.35 -3.04 11.29
C ARG A 120 -11.24 -2.30 10.57
N ARG A 121 -11.58 -1.70 9.43
CA ARG A 121 -10.73 -0.84 8.60
C ARG A 121 -11.58 0.31 8.10
N GLY A 122 -11.31 1.52 8.60
CA GLY A 122 -12.19 2.66 8.35
C GLY A 122 -13.62 2.37 8.81
N ASP A 123 -14.57 2.52 7.89
CA ASP A 123 -16.00 2.22 8.06
C ASP A 123 -16.37 0.76 7.75
N VAL A 124 -15.44 -0.03 7.19
CA VAL A 124 -15.66 -1.44 6.87
C VAL A 124 -15.46 -2.30 8.11
N THR A 125 -16.49 -3.06 8.48
CA THR A 125 -16.41 -4.11 9.49
C THR A 125 -16.54 -5.48 8.83
N VAL A 126 -15.53 -6.32 9.00
CA VAL A 126 -15.54 -7.71 8.53
C VAL A 126 -15.74 -8.62 9.72
N ALA A 127 -16.81 -9.41 9.69
CA ALA A 127 -17.13 -10.41 10.70
C ALA A 127 -17.13 -11.80 10.06
N VAL A 128 -16.28 -12.69 10.55
CA VAL A 128 -16.13 -14.05 10.01
C VAL A 128 -16.51 -15.09 11.06
N SER A 129 -17.44 -15.96 10.69
CA SER A 129 -17.78 -17.19 11.40
C SER A 129 -17.41 -18.38 10.55
N ALA A 130 -16.72 -19.38 11.11
CA ALA A 130 -16.24 -20.55 10.38
C ALA A 130 -16.72 -21.87 11.01
N GLY A 131 -18.03 -21.97 11.28
CA GLY A 131 -18.66 -23.22 11.75
C GLY A 131 -18.09 -23.78 13.06
N GLY A 132 -17.66 -22.90 13.98
CA GLY A 132 -17.05 -23.30 15.25
C GLY A 132 -15.54 -23.54 15.20
N ASP A 133 -14.85 -23.17 14.12
CA ASP A 133 -13.37 -23.16 14.04
C ASP A 133 -12.83 -21.71 14.21
N PRO A 134 -12.37 -21.31 15.42
CA PRO A 134 -11.90 -19.95 15.66
C PRO A 134 -10.61 -19.62 14.91
N ARG A 135 -9.72 -20.60 14.69
CA ARG A 135 -8.44 -20.36 14.00
C ARG A 135 -8.66 -20.10 12.53
N ARG A 136 -9.54 -20.88 11.89
CA ARG A 136 -9.93 -20.62 10.50
C ARG A 136 -10.66 -19.29 10.34
N ALA A 137 -11.57 -18.96 11.26
CA ALA A 137 -12.25 -17.65 11.25
C ALA A 137 -11.25 -16.50 11.38
N MET A 138 -10.27 -16.61 12.29
CA MET A 138 -9.21 -15.62 12.45
C MET A 138 -8.36 -15.47 11.18
N ALA A 139 -7.91 -16.58 10.57
CA ALA A 139 -7.08 -16.56 9.38
C ALA A 139 -7.81 -15.95 8.17
N LEU A 140 -9.10 -16.27 7.97
CA LEU A 140 -9.91 -15.66 6.93
C LEU A 140 -10.13 -14.16 7.17
N ARG A 141 -10.43 -13.76 8.41
CA ARG A 141 -10.58 -12.35 8.79
C ARG A 141 -9.28 -11.55 8.63
N ASP A 142 -8.12 -12.15 8.93
CA ASP A 142 -6.81 -11.55 8.66
C ASP A 142 -6.59 -11.39 7.16
N ALA A 143 -6.80 -12.44 6.37
CA ALA A 143 -6.62 -12.39 4.92
C ALA A 143 -7.50 -11.31 4.25
N VAL A 144 -8.74 -11.14 4.70
CA VAL A 144 -9.61 -10.06 4.21
C VAL A 144 -9.09 -8.70 4.68
N ALA A 145 -8.65 -8.57 5.93
CA ALA A 145 -8.09 -7.32 6.44
C ALA A 145 -6.82 -6.91 5.66
N ASP A 146 -5.92 -7.85 5.41
CA ASP A 146 -4.70 -7.63 4.62
C ASP A 146 -5.03 -7.24 3.19
N GLY A 147 -6.06 -7.85 2.59
CA GLY A 147 -6.53 -7.47 1.25
C GLY A 147 -7.10 -6.05 1.19
N LEU A 148 -7.83 -5.63 2.23
CA LEU A 148 -8.31 -4.25 2.36
C LEU A 148 -7.13 -3.28 2.54
N ASP A 149 -6.17 -3.60 3.41
CA ASP A 149 -5.00 -2.74 3.68
C ASP A 149 -4.09 -2.61 2.45
N ALA A 150 -3.95 -3.68 1.68
CA ALA A 150 -3.16 -3.71 0.45
C ALA A 150 -3.86 -3.07 -0.76
N GLY A 151 -5.12 -2.67 -0.63
CA GLY A 151 -5.92 -2.15 -1.75
C GLY A 151 -6.19 -3.17 -2.85
N SER A 152 -6.21 -4.47 -2.53
CA SER A 152 -6.50 -5.56 -3.48
C SER A 152 -7.94 -6.04 -3.44
N LEU A 153 -8.74 -5.55 -2.48
CA LEU A 153 -10.18 -5.75 -2.41
C LEU A 153 -10.92 -4.46 -2.78
N PRO A 154 -12.22 -4.53 -3.17
CA PRO A 154 -13.00 -3.34 -3.47
C PRO A 154 -13.11 -2.44 -2.25
N LEU A 155 -12.61 -1.20 -2.38
CA LEU A 155 -12.61 -0.19 -1.32
C LEU A 155 -13.48 1.03 -1.65
N ARG A 156 -14.02 1.07 -2.86
CA ARG A 156 -14.72 2.24 -3.36
C ARG A 156 -16.05 2.45 -2.62
N HIS A 157 -16.23 3.61 -2.01
CA HIS A 157 -17.53 4.02 -1.50
C HIS A 157 -18.48 4.32 -2.66
N HIS A 158 -19.65 3.67 -2.71
CA HIS A 158 -20.68 3.99 -3.72
C HIS A 158 -21.58 5.16 -3.30
N ARG A 159 -21.64 5.48 -2.00
CA ARG A 159 -22.40 6.61 -1.50
C ARG A 159 -21.53 7.88 -1.55
N ARG A 160 -21.98 8.88 -2.29
CA ARG A 160 -21.29 10.18 -2.38
C ARG A 160 -21.47 10.97 -1.07
N PRO A 161 -20.39 11.52 -0.48
CA PRO A 161 -20.50 12.47 0.63
C PRO A 161 -21.29 13.71 0.22
N SER A 162 -21.92 14.36 1.19
CA SER A 162 -22.45 15.72 1.00
C SER A 162 -21.29 16.72 1.09
N GLY A 163 -20.71 17.09 -0.05
CA GLY A 163 -19.60 18.06 -0.12
C GLY A 163 -18.74 17.90 -1.38
N PRO A 164 -17.73 18.77 -1.58
CA PRO A 164 -16.73 18.57 -2.60
C PRO A 164 -15.96 17.27 -2.35
N GLY A 165 -15.55 16.63 -3.42
CA GLY A 165 -14.68 15.46 -3.41
C GLY A 165 -13.23 15.84 -3.08
N THR A 166 -12.30 14.93 -3.39
CA THR A 166 -10.88 15.08 -3.06
C THR A 166 -10.00 14.77 -4.26
N VAL A 167 -8.79 15.31 -4.25
CA VAL A 167 -7.74 14.98 -5.22
C VAL A 167 -6.60 14.29 -4.49
N HIS A 168 -6.19 13.12 -4.98
CA HIS A 168 -4.99 12.42 -4.55
C HIS A 168 -3.97 12.47 -5.70
N LEU A 169 -2.85 13.16 -5.51
CA LEU A 169 -1.73 13.14 -6.45
C LEU A 169 -0.85 11.94 -6.13
N ILE A 170 -0.92 10.88 -6.92
CA ILE A 170 -0.33 9.58 -6.61
C ILE A 170 0.91 9.34 -7.47
N GLY A 171 2.06 9.17 -6.82
CA GLY A 171 3.26 8.65 -7.47
C GLY A 171 3.13 7.15 -7.76
N GLY A 172 3.00 6.82 -9.04
CA GLY A 172 2.87 5.44 -9.52
C GLY A 172 4.19 4.68 -9.60
N GLY A 173 5.34 5.34 -9.41
CA GLY A 173 6.63 4.69 -9.58
C GLY A 173 7.10 4.66 -11.05
N PRO A 174 8.26 4.05 -11.34
CA PRO A 174 8.95 4.21 -12.62
C PRO A 174 8.38 3.41 -13.79
N GLY A 175 7.50 2.43 -13.53
CA GLY A 175 6.89 1.60 -14.57
C GLY A 175 6.29 0.29 -14.05
N ASP A 176 7.03 -0.43 -13.18
CA ASP A 176 6.55 -1.66 -12.55
C ASP A 176 5.36 -1.35 -11.61
N PRO A 177 4.18 -1.97 -11.82
CA PRO A 177 3.04 -1.84 -10.92
C PRO A 177 3.35 -2.17 -9.46
N GLY A 178 4.31 -3.06 -9.19
CA GLY A 178 4.75 -3.44 -7.84
C GLY A 178 5.56 -2.36 -7.11
N LEU A 179 5.94 -1.27 -7.79
CA LEU A 179 6.65 -0.14 -7.18
C LEU A 179 5.73 1.01 -6.77
N ILE A 180 4.41 0.88 -6.96
CA ILE A 180 3.46 1.78 -6.31
C ILE A 180 3.49 1.57 -4.79
N THR A 181 3.31 2.65 -4.03
CA THR A 181 3.19 2.55 -2.56
C THR A 181 1.85 1.92 -2.17
N VAL A 182 1.80 1.29 -0.99
CA VAL A 182 0.56 0.71 -0.44
C VAL A 182 -0.56 1.76 -0.36
N LEU A 183 -0.23 2.98 0.12
CA LEU A 183 -1.17 4.10 0.16
C LEU A 183 -1.64 4.50 -1.24
N GLY A 184 -0.72 4.58 -2.21
CA GLY A 184 -1.05 4.90 -3.60
C GLY A 184 -2.01 3.89 -4.22
N ARG A 185 -1.77 2.59 -4.01
CA ARG A 185 -2.65 1.52 -4.51
C ARG A 185 -4.04 1.59 -3.88
N ARG A 186 -4.09 1.80 -2.56
CA ARG A 186 -5.35 1.92 -1.81
C ARG A 186 -6.20 3.09 -2.32
N LEU A 187 -5.62 4.28 -2.44
CA LEU A 187 -6.34 5.46 -2.92
C LEU A 187 -6.73 5.36 -4.41
N LEU A 188 -5.94 4.65 -5.21
CA LEU A 188 -6.28 4.35 -6.60
C LEU A 188 -7.50 3.43 -6.70
N ALA A 189 -7.56 2.39 -5.86
CA ALA A 189 -8.70 1.47 -5.76
C ALA A 189 -9.98 2.15 -5.21
N GLU A 190 -9.83 3.20 -4.43
CA GLU A 190 -10.96 4.00 -3.91
C GLU A 190 -11.46 5.05 -4.91
N ALA A 191 -10.77 5.30 -6.02
CA ALA A 191 -11.05 6.45 -6.89
C ALA A 191 -12.36 6.30 -7.68
N ASP A 192 -13.03 7.43 -7.91
CA ASP A 192 -14.17 7.53 -8.83
C ASP A 192 -13.73 7.92 -10.24
N VAL A 193 -12.63 8.69 -10.33
CA VAL A 193 -12.00 9.14 -11.57
C VAL A 193 -10.49 8.99 -11.44
N VAL A 194 -9.85 8.43 -12.45
CA VAL A 194 -8.39 8.35 -12.55
C VAL A 194 -7.91 9.19 -13.72
N ILE A 195 -7.14 10.24 -13.43
CA ILE A 195 -6.48 11.08 -14.44
C ILE A 195 -5.02 10.63 -14.54
N ALA A 196 -4.67 9.91 -15.60
CA ALA A 196 -3.38 9.23 -15.73
C ALA A 196 -2.46 9.88 -16.77
N ASP A 197 -1.18 10.01 -16.44
CA ASP A 197 -0.12 10.34 -17.41
C ASP A 197 0.37 9.09 -18.17
N ARG A 198 1.00 9.31 -19.33
CA ARG A 198 1.65 8.25 -20.13
C ARG A 198 2.79 7.54 -19.38
N LEU A 199 3.53 8.28 -18.55
CA LEU A 199 4.77 7.82 -17.93
C LEU A 199 4.57 6.97 -16.67
N GLY A 200 3.33 6.80 -16.20
CA GLY A 200 3.01 5.97 -15.04
C GLY A 200 2.84 4.49 -15.37
N PRO A 201 2.73 3.62 -14.34
CA PRO A 201 2.47 2.19 -14.49
C PRO A 201 1.06 1.93 -15.04
N ARG A 202 0.89 2.01 -16.36
CA ARG A 202 -0.42 1.84 -17.01
C ARG A 202 -1.07 0.48 -16.74
N GLY A 203 -0.30 -0.54 -16.38
CA GLY A 203 -0.81 -1.84 -15.94
C GLY A 203 -1.82 -1.72 -14.80
N LEU A 204 -1.65 -0.74 -13.90
CA LEU A 204 -2.57 -0.48 -12.79
C LEU A 204 -3.97 -0.04 -13.26
N LEU A 205 -4.07 0.59 -14.43
CA LEU A 205 -5.37 1.04 -14.96
C LEU A 205 -6.25 -0.15 -15.38
N GLY A 206 -5.64 -1.29 -15.71
CA GLY A 206 -6.36 -2.52 -16.03
C GLY A 206 -6.90 -3.27 -14.81
N GLU A 207 -6.48 -2.89 -13.60
CA GLU A 207 -6.96 -3.46 -12.34
C GLU A 207 -8.17 -2.69 -11.77
N LEU A 208 -8.55 -1.57 -12.39
CA LEU A 208 -9.64 -0.72 -11.91
C LEU A 208 -11.02 -1.34 -12.19
N ASP A 209 -11.99 -1.01 -11.34
CA ASP A 209 -13.39 -1.38 -11.55
C ASP A 209 -13.93 -0.76 -12.86
N ALA A 210 -14.84 -1.47 -13.53
CA ALA A 210 -15.34 -1.12 -14.86
C ALA A 210 -16.10 0.23 -14.93
N ASP A 211 -16.57 0.73 -13.79
CA ASP A 211 -17.32 1.99 -13.68
C ASP A 211 -16.45 3.18 -13.24
N VAL A 212 -15.13 2.98 -13.09
CA VAL A 212 -14.16 4.07 -12.86
C VAL A 212 -13.92 4.83 -14.16
N LEU A 213 -14.09 6.15 -14.13
CA LEU A 213 -13.77 6.99 -15.29
C LEU A 213 -12.26 7.18 -15.39
N VAL A 214 -11.65 6.68 -16.47
CA VAL A 214 -10.22 6.88 -16.75
C VAL A 214 -10.04 7.97 -17.81
N ILE A 215 -9.28 9.00 -17.48
CA ILE A 215 -8.93 10.12 -18.36
C ILE A 215 -7.44 10.08 -18.63
N ASP A 216 -7.06 9.80 -19.89
CA ASP A 216 -5.67 9.81 -20.33
C ASP A 216 -5.28 11.22 -20.76
N VAL A 217 -4.37 11.85 -20.02
CA VAL A 217 -3.85 13.20 -20.35
C VAL A 217 -2.46 13.14 -21.00
N GLY A 218 -1.96 11.93 -21.28
CA GLY A 218 -0.70 11.70 -21.97
C GLY A 218 -0.77 11.87 -23.50
N LYS A 219 0.40 11.91 -24.14
CA LYS A 219 0.52 11.91 -25.62
C LYS A 219 0.12 10.54 -26.18
N LEU A 220 -1.11 10.39 -26.65
CA LEU A 220 -1.48 9.28 -27.55
C LEU A 220 -0.93 9.55 -28.96
N PRO A 221 -0.59 8.52 -29.75
CA PRO A 221 -0.30 8.68 -31.17
C PRO A 221 -1.48 9.40 -31.86
N GLY A 222 -1.22 10.57 -32.47
CA GLY A 222 -2.23 11.36 -33.19
C GLY A 222 -3.04 12.37 -32.35
N HIS A 223 -2.81 12.48 -31.04
CA HIS A 223 -3.47 13.48 -30.19
C HIS A 223 -2.45 14.49 -29.66
N HIS A 224 -2.82 15.78 -29.71
CA HIS A 224 -2.02 16.85 -29.12
C HIS A 224 -1.96 16.67 -27.59
N PRO A 225 -0.81 16.94 -26.95
CA PRO A 225 -0.71 16.89 -25.49
C PRO A 225 -1.74 17.82 -24.85
N VAL A 226 -2.47 17.31 -23.86
CA VAL A 226 -3.38 18.10 -23.02
C VAL A 226 -2.55 19.18 -22.31
N PRO A 227 -2.84 20.48 -22.50
CA PRO A 227 -2.16 21.55 -21.78
C PRO A 227 -2.33 21.38 -20.27
N GLN A 228 -1.33 21.83 -19.49
CA GLN A 228 -1.39 21.66 -18.04
C GLN A 228 -2.60 22.34 -17.40
N ASP A 229 -2.99 23.51 -17.91
CA ASP A 229 -4.13 24.24 -17.38
C ASP A 229 -5.44 23.47 -17.56
N GLU A 230 -5.54 22.65 -18.62
CA GLU A 230 -6.67 21.75 -18.83
C GLU A 230 -6.63 20.54 -17.89
N ILE A 231 -5.44 19.97 -17.63
CA ILE A 231 -5.27 18.93 -16.59
C ILE A 231 -5.71 19.47 -15.22
N ASN A 232 -5.27 20.68 -14.88
CA ASN A 232 -5.60 21.37 -13.65
C ASN A 232 -7.12 21.59 -13.53
N ALA A 233 -7.77 22.02 -14.62
CA ALA A 233 -9.22 22.21 -14.69
C ALA A 233 -9.97 20.89 -14.48
N LEU A 234 -9.55 19.79 -15.12
CA LEU A 234 -10.17 18.47 -14.96
C LEU A 234 -10.11 17.96 -13.51
N LEU A 235 -8.99 18.18 -12.81
CA LEU A 235 -8.84 17.82 -11.39
C LEU A 235 -9.89 18.54 -10.54
N VAL A 236 -10.03 19.85 -10.73
CA VAL A 236 -10.98 20.68 -9.98
C VAL A 236 -12.42 20.35 -10.35
N GLU A 237 -12.73 20.22 -11.64
CA GLU A 237 -14.08 19.91 -12.12
C GLU A 237 -14.62 18.62 -11.48
N HIS A 238 -13.84 17.53 -11.54
CA HIS A 238 -14.28 16.26 -10.98
C HIS A 238 -14.38 16.28 -9.46
N ALA A 239 -13.45 16.95 -8.77
CA ALA A 239 -13.51 17.08 -7.33
C ALA A 239 -14.72 17.91 -6.90
N LEU A 240 -15.02 19.03 -7.55
CA LEU A 240 -16.21 19.84 -7.25
C LEU A 240 -17.53 19.10 -7.55
N ALA A 241 -17.51 18.14 -8.46
CA ALA A 241 -18.63 17.20 -8.69
C ALA A 241 -18.77 16.11 -7.60
N GLY A 242 -18.01 16.20 -6.50
CA GLY A 242 -18.08 15.27 -5.37
C GLY A 242 -17.31 13.97 -5.57
N ARG A 243 -16.43 13.90 -6.58
CA ARG A 243 -15.69 12.66 -6.93
C ARG A 243 -14.35 12.59 -6.21
N ARG A 244 -13.91 11.38 -5.86
CA ARG A 244 -12.53 11.11 -5.46
C ARG A 244 -11.68 10.96 -6.71
N VAL A 245 -10.79 11.90 -6.93
CA VAL A 245 -9.94 11.98 -8.12
C VAL A 245 -8.56 11.45 -7.78
N ALA A 246 -8.12 10.41 -8.48
CA ALA A 246 -6.74 9.93 -8.43
C ALA A 246 -5.97 10.46 -9.65
N ARG A 247 -5.02 11.36 -9.41
CA ARG A 247 -4.08 11.85 -10.42
C ARG A 247 -2.84 10.94 -10.39
N LEU A 248 -2.83 9.93 -11.26
CA LEU A 248 -1.74 8.95 -11.32
C LEU A 248 -0.59 9.48 -12.17
N LYS A 249 0.56 9.72 -11.54
CA LYS A 249 1.76 10.30 -12.14
C LYS A 249 2.89 9.26 -12.19
N GLY A 250 3.70 9.30 -13.24
CA GLY A 250 4.91 8.48 -13.31
C GLY A 250 5.97 8.95 -12.32
N GLY A 251 6.68 8.01 -11.70
CA GLY A 251 7.69 8.29 -10.68
C GLY A 251 7.07 8.88 -9.41
N ASP A 252 7.54 10.07 -9.05
CA ASP A 252 7.10 10.83 -7.87
C ASP A 252 6.44 12.16 -8.29
N PRO A 253 5.33 12.60 -7.67
CA PRO A 253 4.62 13.83 -8.06
C PRO A 253 5.49 15.10 -8.01
N TYR A 254 6.46 15.15 -7.11
CA TYR A 254 7.27 16.35 -6.82
C TYR A 254 8.68 16.29 -7.38
N VAL A 255 9.11 15.18 -8.00
CA VAL A 255 10.38 15.10 -8.73
C VAL A 255 10.14 15.37 -10.22
N LEU A 256 10.23 16.64 -10.62
CA LEU A 256 10.03 17.09 -12.00
C LEU A 256 8.68 16.67 -12.61
N GLY A 257 7.68 16.41 -11.76
CA GLY A 257 6.35 15.94 -12.14
C GLY A 257 5.27 17.00 -12.16
N ARG A 258 5.57 18.26 -11.79
CA ARG A 258 4.60 19.38 -11.68
C ARG A 258 3.48 19.17 -10.67
N GLY A 259 3.58 18.19 -9.76
CA GLY A 259 2.55 17.96 -8.75
C GLY A 259 2.34 19.16 -7.82
N GLY A 260 3.37 19.99 -7.60
CA GLY A 260 3.24 21.21 -6.80
C GLY A 260 2.29 22.24 -7.43
N GLU A 261 2.36 22.42 -8.74
CA GLU A 261 1.46 23.30 -9.51
C GLU A 261 0.02 22.76 -9.46
N GLU A 262 -0.16 21.47 -9.74
CA GLU A 262 -1.47 20.78 -9.70
C GLU A 262 -2.12 20.89 -8.31
N ALA A 263 -1.34 20.67 -7.24
CA ALA A 263 -1.83 20.77 -5.86
C ALA A 263 -2.20 22.21 -5.47
N ALA A 264 -1.36 23.19 -5.84
CA ALA A 264 -1.62 24.59 -5.57
C ALA A 264 -2.90 25.08 -6.27
N PHE A 265 -3.09 24.67 -7.53
CA PHE A 265 -4.29 25.00 -8.30
C PHE A 265 -5.56 24.40 -7.69
N CYS A 266 -5.54 23.14 -7.28
CA CYS A 266 -6.69 22.53 -6.63
C CYS A 266 -7.03 23.24 -5.30
N ARG A 267 -6.01 23.54 -4.49
CA ARG A 267 -6.20 24.23 -3.20
C ARG A 267 -6.75 25.65 -3.37
N SER A 268 -6.34 26.38 -4.40
CA SER A 268 -6.90 27.72 -4.67
C SER A 268 -8.38 27.70 -5.04
N HIS A 269 -8.91 26.55 -5.46
CA HIS A 269 -10.33 26.32 -5.76
C HIS A 269 -11.08 25.61 -4.62
N GLY A 270 -10.50 25.53 -3.42
CA GLY A 270 -11.14 24.92 -2.25
C GLY A 270 -11.23 23.39 -2.30
N VAL A 271 -10.48 22.74 -3.19
CA VAL A 271 -10.43 21.28 -3.30
C VAL A 271 -9.38 20.72 -2.34
N PRO A 272 -9.72 19.78 -1.43
CA PRO A 272 -8.75 19.07 -0.61
C PRO A 272 -7.79 18.22 -1.47
N VAL A 273 -6.49 18.34 -1.19
CA VAL A 273 -5.43 17.61 -1.91
C VAL A 273 -4.51 16.88 -0.95
N GLU A 274 -4.36 15.57 -1.16
CA GLU A 274 -3.30 14.76 -0.59
C GLU A 274 -2.26 14.42 -1.68
N VAL A 275 -0.98 14.47 -1.33
CA VAL A 275 0.10 14.05 -2.22
C VAL A 275 0.72 12.78 -1.66
N VAL A 276 0.67 11.71 -2.44
CA VAL A 276 1.24 10.41 -2.10
C VAL A 276 2.57 10.25 -2.83
N PRO A 277 3.70 10.19 -2.10
CA PRO A 277 5.01 9.98 -2.70
C PRO A 277 5.08 8.69 -3.50
N GLY A 278 5.91 8.69 -4.54
CA GLY A 278 6.19 7.53 -5.37
C GLY A 278 7.68 7.20 -5.44
N VAL A 279 7.98 6.00 -5.90
CA VAL A 279 9.36 5.59 -6.18
C VAL A 279 9.87 6.36 -7.40
N THR A 280 10.67 7.40 -7.21
CA THR A 280 11.15 8.24 -8.31
C THR A 280 12.07 7.48 -9.28
N SER A 281 11.88 7.70 -10.58
CA SER A 281 12.74 7.14 -11.62
C SER A 281 14.18 7.62 -11.52
N ALA A 282 14.43 8.79 -10.91
CA ALA A 282 15.78 9.31 -10.71
C ALA A 282 16.67 8.33 -9.93
N ILE A 283 16.10 7.61 -8.95
CA ILE A 283 16.86 6.72 -8.07
C ILE A 283 16.67 5.25 -8.47
N SER A 284 15.43 4.85 -8.73
CA SER A 284 15.11 3.43 -8.95
C SER A 284 15.57 2.91 -10.31
N VAL A 285 15.46 3.70 -11.38
CA VAL A 285 15.84 3.24 -12.72
C VAL A 285 17.35 2.97 -12.83
N PRO A 286 18.26 3.80 -12.27
CA PRO A 286 19.67 3.42 -12.13
C PRO A 286 19.88 2.11 -11.37
N ALA A 287 19.14 1.91 -10.26
CA ALA A 287 19.24 0.69 -9.46
C ALA A 287 18.84 -0.56 -10.25
N ALA A 288 17.84 -0.46 -11.15
CA ALA A 288 17.47 -1.54 -12.07
C ALA A 288 18.59 -1.95 -13.06
N ALA A 289 19.56 -1.06 -13.30
CA ALA A 289 20.77 -1.32 -14.08
C ALA A 289 22.01 -1.61 -13.21
N GLY A 290 21.82 -1.84 -11.91
CA GLY A 290 22.89 -2.07 -10.94
C GLY A 290 23.77 -0.84 -10.66
N ILE A 291 23.25 0.38 -10.89
CA ILE A 291 23.97 1.64 -10.67
C ILE A 291 23.41 2.31 -9.42
N PRO A 292 24.11 2.31 -8.28
CA PRO A 292 23.69 3.07 -7.12
C PRO A 292 23.93 4.57 -7.37
N VAL A 293 23.04 5.44 -6.87
CA VAL A 293 23.18 6.90 -7.06
C VAL A 293 24.28 7.51 -6.17
N THR A 294 24.63 6.82 -5.08
CA THR A 294 25.77 7.12 -4.21
C THR A 294 26.48 5.82 -3.85
N HIS A 295 27.78 5.90 -3.60
CA HIS A 295 28.56 4.75 -3.13
C HIS A 295 29.80 5.25 -2.39
N ARG A 296 30.07 4.68 -1.22
CA ARG A 296 31.22 5.09 -0.39
C ARG A 296 32.52 4.98 -1.19
N GLY A 297 33.32 6.04 -1.15
CA GLY A 297 34.59 6.12 -1.89
C GLY A 297 34.44 6.34 -3.39
N VAL A 298 33.22 6.52 -3.90
CA VAL A 298 32.94 6.81 -5.31
C VAL A 298 32.15 8.11 -5.45
N ALA A 299 30.99 8.21 -4.81
CA ALA A 299 30.18 9.41 -4.79
C ALA A 299 29.41 9.57 -3.47
N ASN A 300 29.59 10.71 -2.82
CA ASN A 300 28.96 11.05 -1.53
C ASN A 300 27.71 11.95 -1.70
N GLY A 301 27.42 12.38 -2.92
CA GLY A 301 26.29 13.24 -3.26
C GLY A 301 25.84 13.01 -4.70
N PHE A 302 24.64 13.50 -5.01
CA PHE A 302 24.10 13.46 -6.36
C PHE A 302 23.21 14.68 -6.64
N THR A 303 22.99 14.98 -7.92
CA THR A 303 22.08 16.04 -8.37
C THR A 303 21.13 15.49 -9.42
N VAL A 304 19.84 15.80 -9.29
CA VAL A 304 18.83 15.53 -10.33
C VAL A 304 18.58 16.82 -11.10
N VAL A 305 18.65 16.74 -12.43
CA VAL A 305 18.44 17.87 -13.34
C VAL A 305 17.52 17.47 -14.49
N THR A 306 16.80 18.45 -15.02
CA THR A 306 15.98 18.28 -16.23
C THR A 306 16.80 18.64 -17.47
N GLY A 307 16.72 17.82 -18.53
CA GLY A 307 17.38 18.11 -19.80
C GLY A 307 16.64 19.15 -20.68
N HIS A 308 15.46 19.61 -20.27
CA HIS A 308 14.73 20.67 -20.99
C HIS A 308 15.24 22.08 -20.67
N GLU A 309 16.01 22.24 -19.60
CA GLU A 309 16.56 23.52 -19.17
C GLU A 309 18.08 23.58 -19.42
N GLN A 310 18.63 24.79 -19.46
CA GLN A 310 20.09 24.94 -19.52
C GLN A 310 20.71 24.42 -18.23
N ILE A 311 21.60 23.45 -18.35
CA ILE A 311 22.36 22.92 -17.22
C ILE A 311 23.34 24.00 -16.76
N ALA A 312 23.11 24.55 -15.57
CA ALA A 312 24.07 25.41 -14.89
C ALA A 312 25.32 24.63 -14.47
N THR A 313 26.38 25.33 -14.08
CA THR A 313 27.60 24.70 -13.53
C THR A 313 27.25 23.82 -12.33
N LEU A 314 27.46 22.51 -12.46
CA LEU A 314 27.20 21.54 -11.41
C LEU A 314 28.45 21.30 -10.56
N PRO A 315 28.29 20.99 -9.25
CA PRO A 315 29.42 20.72 -8.38
C PRO A 315 30.12 19.38 -8.73
N GLY A 316 31.36 19.27 -8.27
CA GLY A 316 32.15 18.02 -8.27
C GLY A 316 32.71 17.60 -9.63
N GLY A 317 33.54 16.57 -9.60
CA GLY A 317 34.08 15.89 -10.79
C GLY A 317 33.27 14.65 -11.12
N SER A 318 33.94 13.60 -11.57
CA SER A 318 33.31 12.28 -11.79
C SER A 318 32.86 11.59 -10.48
N ASP A 319 33.32 12.10 -9.34
CA ASP A 319 32.96 11.70 -7.97
C ASP A 319 31.62 12.26 -7.46
N HIS A 320 30.88 13.00 -8.30
CA HIS A 320 29.52 13.47 -8.02
C HIS A 320 28.55 12.97 -9.09
N THR A 321 27.55 12.19 -8.68
CA THR A 321 26.56 11.60 -9.60
C THR A 321 25.60 12.66 -10.10
N VAL A 322 25.43 12.76 -11.43
CA VAL A 322 24.40 13.60 -12.05
C VAL A 322 23.38 12.71 -12.73
N LEU A 323 22.10 12.95 -12.42
CA LEU A 323 20.96 12.26 -12.99
C LEU A 323 20.19 13.23 -13.87
N LEU A 324 20.19 13.00 -15.18
CA LEU A 324 19.43 13.79 -16.14
C LEU A 324 18.11 13.08 -16.44
N LEU A 325 17.01 13.71 -16.04
CA LEU A 325 15.66 13.32 -16.47
C LEU A 325 15.28 14.08 -17.73
N MET A 326 14.49 13.44 -18.60
CA MET A 326 14.03 14.03 -19.85
C MET A 326 15.17 14.55 -20.75
N GLY A 327 16.34 13.91 -20.68
CA GLY A 327 17.57 14.41 -21.30
C GLY A 327 17.89 13.87 -22.69
N VAL A 328 17.10 12.96 -23.25
CA VAL A 328 17.44 12.25 -24.51
C VAL A 328 17.59 13.22 -25.69
N SER A 329 16.66 14.16 -25.86
CA SER A 329 16.71 15.15 -26.95
C SER A 329 17.84 16.15 -26.81
N ALA A 330 18.21 16.51 -25.57
CA ALA A 330 19.28 17.45 -25.27
C ALA A 330 20.65 16.78 -25.01
N LEU A 331 20.74 15.46 -25.16
CA LEU A 331 21.86 14.65 -24.67
C LEU A 331 23.23 15.15 -25.14
N ALA A 332 23.37 15.47 -26.43
CA ALA A 332 24.63 15.94 -27.01
C ALA A 332 25.08 17.27 -26.39
N GLY A 333 24.14 18.21 -26.20
CA GLY A 333 24.41 19.49 -25.55
C GLY A 333 24.78 19.31 -24.09
N SER A 334 23.99 18.53 -23.35
CA SER A 334 24.22 18.22 -21.94
C SER A 334 25.56 17.53 -21.71
N ALA A 335 25.93 16.56 -22.54
CA ALA A 335 27.20 15.85 -22.43
C ALA A 335 28.40 16.79 -22.59
N ARG A 336 28.33 17.71 -23.57
CA ARG A 336 29.38 18.72 -23.79
C ARG A 336 29.52 19.68 -22.62
N VAL A 337 28.41 20.16 -22.06
CA VAL A 337 28.43 21.05 -20.87
C VAL A 337 29.01 20.32 -19.66
N LEU A 338 28.54 19.11 -19.40
CA LEU A 338 28.99 18.30 -18.26
C LEU A 338 30.44 17.81 -18.39
N ALA A 339 31.00 17.73 -19.61
CA ALA A 339 32.40 17.33 -19.81
C ALA A 339 33.39 18.41 -19.36
N THR A 340 32.94 19.65 -19.19
CA THR A 340 33.79 20.76 -18.74
C THR A 340 34.25 20.57 -17.29
N GLY A 341 35.36 21.23 -16.93
CA GLY A 341 35.92 21.19 -15.57
C GLY A 341 36.42 19.81 -15.15
N ASN A 342 36.20 19.46 -13.88
CA ASN A 342 36.80 18.28 -13.24
C ASN A 342 36.13 16.94 -13.59
N ARG A 343 35.08 16.92 -14.42
CA ARG A 343 34.46 15.69 -14.92
C ARG A 343 35.23 15.11 -16.09
N GLY A 344 35.56 15.95 -17.07
CA GLY A 344 36.29 15.56 -18.27
C GLY A 344 35.50 14.64 -19.22
N ASP A 345 35.98 14.55 -20.46
CA ASP A 345 35.42 13.74 -21.54
C ASP A 345 35.33 12.23 -21.24
N GLY A 346 36.21 11.75 -20.36
CA GLY A 346 36.29 10.36 -19.93
C GLY A 346 35.30 9.95 -18.84
N CYS A 347 34.53 10.91 -18.28
CA CYS A 347 33.55 10.62 -17.24
C CYS A 347 32.51 9.60 -17.74
N PRO A 348 32.29 8.48 -17.03
CA PRO A 348 31.33 7.45 -17.43
C PRO A 348 29.89 7.96 -17.46
N VAL A 349 29.13 7.45 -18.44
CA VAL A 349 27.71 7.75 -18.61
C VAL A 349 26.93 6.47 -18.91
N ALA A 350 25.78 6.31 -18.29
CA ALA A 350 24.80 5.28 -18.62
C ALA A 350 23.46 5.93 -19.01
N ILE A 351 22.79 5.36 -20.00
CA ILE A 351 21.39 5.65 -20.35
C ILE A 351 20.60 4.38 -20.09
N ILE A 352 19.56 4.48 -19.27
CA ILE A 352 18.63 3.40 -18.99
C ILE A 352 17.28 3.79 -19.59
N GLU A 353 16.92 3.15 -20.69
CA GLU A 353 15.64 3.30 -21.39
C GLU A 353 14.60 2.36 -20.80
N ASP A 354 13.33 2.79 -20.78
CA ASP A 354 12.19 1.96 -20.36
C ASP A 354 12.45 1.21 -19.05
N GLY A 355 13.00 1.92 -18.05
CA GLY A 355 13.38 1.33 -16.78
C GLY A 355 12.22 0.63 -16.10
N TYR A 356 12.42 -0.61 -15.66
CA TYR A 356 11.39 -1.54 -15.18
C TYR A 356 10.30 -1.94 -16.20
N GLY A 357 10.37 -1.43 -17.43
CA GLY A 357 9.51 -1.82 -18.52
C GLY A 357 10.01 -3.08 -19.23
N PRO A 358 9.17 -3.70 -20.08
CA PRO A 358 9.53 -4.91 -20.81
C PRO A 358 10.63 -4.68 -21.86
N ASN A 359 10.89 -3.43 -22.26
CA ASN A 359 11.91 -3.09 -23.24
C ASN A 359 13.12 -2.38 -22.59
N GLN A 360 13.38 -2.62 -21.31
CA GLN A 360 14.51 -1.99 -20.61
C GLN A 360 15.83 -2.22 -21.34
N ARG A 361 16.55 -1.14 -21.64
CA ARG A 361 17.87 -1.18 -22.30
C ARG A 361 18.86 -0.29 -21.59
N VAL A 362 20.10 -0.76 -21.48
CA VAL A 362 21.21 0.00 -20.90
C VAL A 362 22.26 0.29 -21.97
N THR A 363 22.59 1.57 -22.17
CA THR A 363 23.64 2.03 -23.06
C THR A 363 24.70 2.77 -22.25
N ILE A 364 25.94 2.27 -22.27
CA ILE A 364 27.06 2.87 -21.54
C ILE A 364 28.04 3.51 -22.51
N GLY A 365 28.63 4.62 -22.10
CA GLY A 365 29.68 5.35 -22.78
C GLY A 365 30.41 6.28 -21.82
N THR A 366 30.99 7.33 -22.39
CA THR A 366 31.57 8.46 -21.65
C THR A 366 30.91 9.75 -22.12
N LEU A 367 31.16 10.88 -21.46
CA LEU A 367 30.65 12.17 -21.91
C LEU A 367 31.04 12.49 -23.35
N ALA A 368 32.24 12.09 -23.80
CA ALA A 368 32.64 12.25 -25.21
C ALA A 368 31.92 11.32 -26.22
N THR A 369 31.42 10.16 -25.78
CA THR A 369 30.95 9.11 -26.71
C THR A 369 29.45 8.80 -26.62
N ILE A 370 28.79 9.20 -25.54
CA ILE A 370 27.44 8.74 -25.23
C ILE A 370 26.40 9.22 -26.25
N ALA A 371 26.55 10.44 -26.78
CA ALA A 371 25.61 10.98 -27.76
C ALA A 371 25.62 10.19 -29.08
N ALA A 372 26.82 9.88 -29.60
CA ALA A 372 26.95 9.07 -30.82
C ALA A 372 26.40 7.65 -30.61
N ARG A 373 26.74 7.01 -29.48
CA ARG A 373 26.22 5.67 -29.14
C ARG A 373 24.70 5.65 -28.99
N ALA A 374 24.12 6.70 -28.41
CA ALA A 374 22.68 6.83 -28.27
C ALA A 374 21.97 6.96 -29.63
N ALA A 375 22.56 7.73 -30.55
CA ALA A 375 22.05 7.86 -31.92
C ALA A 375 22.13 6.54 -32.70
N GLU A 376 23.28 5.86 -32.67
CA GLU A 376 23.49 4.55 -33.32
C GLU A 376 22.50 3.49 -32.81
N ARG A 377 22.22 3.49 -31.51
CA ARG A 377 21.29 2.55 -30.87
C ARG A 377 19.83 2.96 -30.93
N GLY A 378 19.54 4.12 -31.53
CA GLY A 378 18.20 4.68 -31.63
C GLY A 378 17.51 4.86 -30.28
N VAL A 379 18.23 5.40 -29.29
CA VAL A 379 17.72 5.59 -27.92
C VAL A 379 16.46 6.46 -27.91
N ARG A 380 15.43 6.06 -27.16
CA ARG A 380 14.15 6.78 -27.06
C ARG A 380 13.75 7.06 -25.61
N SER A 381 12.90 8.06 -25.44
CA SER A 381 12.25 8.36 -24.16
C SER A 381 11.09 7.39 -23.88
N PRO A 382 10.81 7.04 -22.61
CA PRO A 382 11.47 7.54 -21.40
C PRO A 382 12.84 6.89 -21.13
N ALA A 383 13.80 7.69 -20.70
CA ALA A 383 15.11 7.22 -20.27
C ALA A 383 15.69 8.10 -19.16
N VAL A 384 16.50 7.49 -18.29
CA VAL A 384 17.29 8.16 -17.25
C VAL A 384 18.76 8.10 -17.64
N VAL A 385 19.43 9.26 -17.65
CA VAL A 385 20.87 9.31 -17.93
C VAL A 385 21.62 9.56 -16.61
N VAL A 386 22.61 8.72 -16.33
CA VAL A 386 23.46 8.78 -15.14
C VAL A 386 24.86 9.12 -15.57
N VAL A 387 25.46 10.15 -14.98
CA VAL A 387 26.82 10.62 -15.25
C VAL A 387 27.63 10.56 -13.96
N GLY A 388 28.77 9.89 -13.99
CA GLY A 388 29.68 9.79 -12.83
C GLY A 388 30.27 8.39 -12.66
N ASP A 389 31.25 8.27 -11.76
CA ASP A 389 32.00 7.03 -11.55
C ASP A 389 31.16 5.88 -11.00
N VAL A 390 30.00 6.15 -10.40
CA VAL A 390 29.04 5.11 -9.98
C VAL A 390 28.58 4.22 -11.12
N VAL A 391 28.61 4.71 -12.37
CA VAL A 391 28.30 3.90 -13.57
C VAL A 391 29.25 2.70 -13.72
N ARG A 392 30.48 2.80 -13.22
CA ARG A 392 31.47 1.71 -13.26
C ARG A 392 31.08 0.52 -12.41
N LEU A 393 30.16 0.71 -11.46
CA LEU A 393 29.64 -0.35 -10.59
C LEU A 393 28.55 -1.18 -11.29
N SER A 394 28.02 -0.73 -12.43
CA SER A 394 27.03 -1.47 -13.20
C SER A 394 27.61 -2.80 -13.69
N PRO A 395 26.85 -3.91 -13.63
CA PRO A 395 27.24 -5.16 -14.30
C PRO A 395 27.33 -5.00 -15.83
N HIS A 396 26.73 -3.95 -16.40
CA HIS A 396 26.80 -3.65 -17.82
C HIS A 396 28.07 -2.87 -18.22
N PHE A 397 28.85 -2.41 -17.25
CA PHE A 397 30.08 -1.67 -17.51
C PHE A 397 31.18 -2.63 -17.98
N ALA A 398 31.39 -2.72 -19.29
CA ALA A 398 32.54 -3.44 -19.84
C ALA A 398 33.80 -2.57 -19.66
N PRO A 399 34.82 -3.00 -18.88
CA PRO A 399 36.11 -2.34 -18.89
C PRO A 399 36.65 -2.39 -20.32
N ALA A 400 37.32 -1.31 -20.76
CA ALA A 400 37.90 -1.26 -22.10
C ALA A 400 38.79 -2.50 -22.31
N ARG A 401 38.35 -3.44 -23.17
CA ARG A 401 39.19 -4.56 -23.61
C ARG A 401 40.47 -3.95 -24.17
N ARG A 402 41.63 -4.25 -23.58
CA ARG A 402 42.91 -4.07 -24.27
C ARG A 402 42.76 -4.72 -25.65
N ARG A 403 43.04 -3.98 -26.72
CA ARG A 403 42.92 -4.46 -28.11
C ARG A 403 43.65 -5.81 -28.22
N GLY A 404 42.89 -6.90 -28.40
CA GLY A 404 43.45 -8.25 -28.53
C GLY A 404 42.53 -9.35 -27.98
N SER A 405 41.37 -9.56 -28.58
CA SER A 405 40.70 -10.88 -28.68
C SER A 405 39.34 -10.69 -29.35
N SER A 406 39.15 -11.36 -30.48
CA SER A 406 37.92 -11.39 -31.26
C SER A 406 37.04 -12.53 -30.77
N GLU A 407 35.95 -12.21 -30.07
CA GLU A 407 34.80 -13.11 -29.91
C GLU A 407 33.52 -12.28 -29.83
N PRO A 408 32.40 -12.75 -30.40
CA PRO A 408 31.18 -11.96 -30.58
C PRO A 408 30.42 -11.75 -29.27
N VAL A 409 29.77 -10.59 -29.16
CA VAL A 409 28.99 -10.15 -27.99
C VAL A 409 27.64 -10.89 -27.96
N PRO A 410 27.23 -11.51 -26.83
CA PRO A 410 25.88 -12.02 -26.69
C PRO A 410 24.93 -10.87 -26.33
N THR A 411 23.85 -10.71 -27.10
CA THR A 411 22.66 -9.96 -26.68
C THR A 411 21.94 -10.79 -25.61
N VAL A 412 22.09 -10.41 -24.34
CA VAL A 412 21.34 -11.02 -23.24
C VAL A 412 20.12 -10.17 -22.94
N SER A 413 18.93 -10.72 -23.20
CA SER A 413 17.67 -10.20 -22.69
C SER A 413 17.62 -10.40 -21.17
N VAL A 414 17.39 -9.34 -20.41
CA VAL A 414 17.11 -9.44 -18.98
C VAL A 414 15.68 -9.98 -18.83
N PRO A 415 15.44 -11.07 -18.09
CA PRO A 415 14.08 -11.52 -17.84
C PRO A 415 13.35 -10.47 -16.98
N PRO A 416 12.04 -10.23 -17.22
CA PRO A 416 11.27 -9.34 -16.37
C PRO A 416 11.27 -9.85 -14.92
N ALA A 417 11.25 -8.92 -13.96
CA ALA A 417 11.19 -9.22 -12.53
C ALA A 417 9.81 -9.72 -12.07
N SER A 418 9.15 -10.59 -12.86
CA SER A 418 7.82 -11.13 -12.57
C SER A 418 7.75 -12.63 -12.84
N ALA A 419 8.21 -13.42 -11.88
CA ALA A 419 7.70 -14.77 -11.62
C ALA A 419 8.19 -15.26 -10.25
N LEU A 420 7.80 -14.59 -9.18
CA LEU A 420 7.61 -15.32 -7.93
C LEU A 420 6.22 -15.96 -8.01
N PRO A 421 6.11 -17.30 -8.11
CA PRO A 421 4.81 -17.92 -8.01
C PRO A 421 4.27 -17.61 -6.61
N VAL A 422 3.10 -16.97 -6.55
CA VAL A 422 2.29 -16.97 -5.34
C VAL A 422 1.94 -18.43 -5.08
N ALA A 423 2.73 -19.07 -4.22
CA ALA A 423 2.46 -20.42 -3.76
C ALA A 423 1.11 -20.38 -3.02
N ARG A 424 0.04 -20.80 -3.70
CA ARG A 424 -1.17 -21.26 -3.02
C ARG A 424 -0.75 -22.47 -2.19
N PRO A 425 -1.01 -22.52 -0.88
CA PRO A 425 -0.75 -23.72 -0.11
C PRO A 425 -1.75 -24.80 -0.56
N THR A 426 -1.32 -25.68 -1.47
CA THR A 426 -1.95 -26.98 -1.66
C THR A 426 -1.69 -27.80 -0.40
N VAL A 427 -2.71 -27.89 0.45
CA VAL A 427 -2.77 -28.91 1.51
C VAL A 427 -2.93 -30.26 0.81
N SER A 428 -1.82 -30.93 0.52
CA SER A 428 -1.84 -32.33 0.13
C SER A 428 -1.83 -33.17 1.39
N ALA A 429 -2.90 -33.95 1.56
CA ALA A 429 -2.99 -34.98 2.57
C ALA A 429 -1.90 -36.04 2.34
N LEU A 430 -1.03 -36.25 3.32
CA LEU A 430 -0.35 -37.53 3.47
C LEU A 430 -0.47 -38.02 4.90
N ALA A 431 -1.13 -39.17 4.98
CA ALA A 431 -1.50 -39.89 6.17
C ALA A 431 -0.30 -40.52 6.89
N LEU A 432 -0.46 -40.61 8.22
CA LEU A 432 -0.11 -41.73 9.09
C LEU A 432 0.70 -42.90 8.50
N ARG A 433 1.85 -43.18 9.14
CA ARG A 433 2.32 -44.53 9.58
C ARG A 433 3.47 -44.32 10.59
N LYS A 434 3.23 -44.61 11.87
CA LYS A 434 3.75 -45.75 12.68
C LYS A 434 5.27 -45.72 12.87
N ALA A 435 5.82 -45.49 14.08
CA ALA A 435 5.89 -46.33 15.30
C ALA A 435 7.27 -47.00 15.44
N HIS A 436 7.81 -47.01 16.68
CA HIS A 436 9.11 -47.55 17.13
C HIS A 436 10.31 -46.63 16.78
N SER A 437 11.13 -46.14 17.70
CA SER A 437 11.53 -46.56 19.05
C SER A 437 11.77 -45.36 19.97
#